data_AF-A0A7W8BDR9-F1
#
_entry.id   AF-A0A7W8BDR9-F1
#
_cell.length_a   1.000
_cell.length_b   1.000
_cell.length_c   1.000
_cell.angle_alpha   90.00
_cell.angle_beta   90.00
_cell.angle_gamma   90.00
#
_symmetry.space_group_name_H-M   'P 1'
#
loop_
_entity.id
_entity.type
_entity.pdbx_description
1 polymer ?
#
loop_
_entity_poly.entity_id
_entity_poly.type
_entity_poly.pdbx_seq_one_letter_code
_entity_poly.pdbx_strand_id
1 'polypeptide(L)'
;MAKHTEPAVGRLWTVNITTDRDPERRTMTLRCSVPGCRPDPVPLPTPTAARTAAAGHLAAHGHAAGPPPPGSGCRCGKEGCAWHAWTVPGCRGEAVGQVILHTGAGRLWRLAELCGHCAASIPDARELRPLNTGGATGAHLRGGCWAGWSSGGADRPQAG
;
A
#
# COMPACT_ATOMS: atom_id res chain seq x y z
N MET A 1 3.10 25.59 -30.74
CA MET A 1 3.81 24.37 -30.30
C MET A 1 3.21 23.92 -28.97
N ALA A 2 2.53 22.77 -28.93
CA ALA A 2 2.00 22.23 -27.68
C ALA A 2 3.18 21.78 -26.80
N LYS A 3 3.33 22.38 -25.63
CA LYS A 3 4.24 21.88 -24.59
C LYS A 3 3.82 20.46 -24.23
N HIS A 4 4.62 19.47 -24.61
CA HIS A 4 4.46 18.13 -24.05
C HIS A 4 4.93 18.21 -22.60
N THR A 5 4.00 18.47 -21.69
CA THR A 5 4.27 18.35 -20.26
C THR A 5 4.51 16.88 -19.98
N GLU A 6 5.75 16.53 -19.66
CA GLU A 6 6.08 15.17 -19.24
C GLU A 6 5.26 14.82 -17.99
N PRO A 7 4.62 13.65 -17.94
CA PRO A 7 3.81 13.27 -16.80
C PRO A 7 4.68 13.16 -15.55
N ALA A 8 4.24 13.80 -14.46
CA ALA A 8 4.98 13.78 -13.19
C ALA A 8 5.04 12.36 -12.65
N VAL A 9 6.19 11.90 -12.16
CA VAL A 9 6.32 10.55 -11.58
C VAL A 9 5.22 10.30 -10.53
N GLY A 10 4.42 9.25 -10.74
CA GLY A 10 3.32 8.86 -9.85
C GLY A 10 3.80 8.56 -8.43
N ARG A 11 2.90 8.53 -7.46
CA ARG A 11 3.25 8.40 -6.03
C ARG A 11 3.77 7.01 -5.66
N LEU A 12 4.55 6.95 -4.59
CA LEU A 12 5.12 5.72 -4.03
C LEU A 12 5.16 5.80 -2.50
N TRP A 13 4.59 4.79 -1.85
CA TRP A 13 4.70 4.55 -0.43
C TRP A 13 5.40 3.22 -0.18
N THR A 14 6.22 3.15 0.86
CA THR A 14 6.96 1.94 1.20
C THR A 14 6.80 1.62 2.68
N VAL A 15 6.55 0.35 2.97
CA VAL A 15 6.53 -0.21 4.32
C VAL A 15 7.52 -1.36 4.38
N ASN A 16 8.42 -1.33 5.35
CA ASN A 16 9.34 -2.42 5.62
C ASN A 16 8.92 -3.15 6.89
N ILE A 17 8.85 -4.48 6.82
CA ILE A 17 8.69 -5.35 7.98
C ILE A 17 10.08 -5.57 8.58
N THR A 18 10.26 -5.15 9.82
CA THR A 18 11.46 -5.39 10.62
C THR A 18 11.17 -6.42 11.69
N THR A 19 12.03 -7.42 11.84
CA THR A 19 12.02 -8.30 13.01
C THR A 19 12.86 -7.67 14.10
N ASP A 20 12.35 -7.69 15.33
CA ASP A 20 13.18 -7.41 16.49
C ASP A 20 14.36 -8.40 16.54
N ARG A 21 15.50 -7.94 17.05
CA ARG A 21 16.72 -8.76 17.14
C ARG A 21 16.71 -9.66 18.37
N ASP A 22 15.81 -9.43 19.31
CA ASP A 22 15.61 -10.27 20.48
C ASP A 22 15.15 -11.68 20.05
N PRO A 23 15.97 -12.72 20.28
CA PRO A 23 15.66 -14.08 19.88
C PRO A 23 14.53 -14.73 20.69
N GLU A 24 14.23 -14.22 21.90
CA GLU A 24 13.14 -14.66 22.77
C GLU A 24 11.82 -13.99 22.37
N ARG A 25 11.90 -12.76 21.84
CA ARG A 25 10.75 -11.91 21.47
C ARG A 25 10.75 -11.59 19.98
N ARG A 26 10.79 -12.62 19.12
CA ARG A 26 10.75 -12.55 17.64
C ARG A 26 9.47 -11.89 17.10
N THR A 27 9.30 -10.64 17.43
CA THR A 27 8.16 -9.80 17.10
C THR A 27 8.51 -9.03 15.85
N MET A 28 7.52 -8.86 14.98
CA MET A 28 7.67 -8.07 13.77
C MET A 28 7.02 -6.70 13.98
N THR A 29 7.67 -5.68 13.44
CA THR A 29 7.22 -4.28 13.46
C THR A 29 7.22 -3.73 12.03
N LEU A 30 6.44 -2.67 11.82
CA LEU A 30 6.33 -2.01 10.53
C LEU A 30 7.03 -0.65 10.56
N ARG A 31 7.81 -0.34 9.53
CA ARG A 31 8.40 0.98 9.32
C ARG A 31 7.89 1.57 8.00
N CYS A 32 7.11 2.64 8.10
CA CYS A 32 6.65 3.41 6.94
C CYS A 32 7.74 4.41 6.51
N SER A 33 7.88 4.63 5.20
CA SER A 33 8.82 5.62 4.64
C SER A 33 8.30 7.05 4.71
N VAL A 34 7.01 7.26 4.99
CA VAL A 34 6.40 8.60 5.06
C VAL A 34 6.83 9.30 6.36
N PRO A 35 7.42 10.52 6.29
CA PRO A 35 7.78 11.28 7.48
C PRO A 35 6.58 11.50 8.41
N GLY A 36 6.77 11.25 9.70
CA GLY A 36 5.71 11.40 10.72
C GLY A 36 4.68 10.27 10.74
N CYS A 37 4.67 9.36 9.76
CA CYS A 37 3.82 8.19 9.79
C CYS A 37 4.46 7.10 10.64
N ARG A 38 3.81 6.76 11.77
CA ARG A 38 4.18 5.63 12.60
C ARG A 38 3.03 4.63 12.55
N PRO A 39 3.20 3.48 11.88
CA PRO A 39 2.28 2.36 12.07
C PRO A 39 2.20 2.03 13.56
N ASP A 40 1.03 1.63 14.04
CA ASP A 40 0.88 1.26 15.46
C ASP A 40 1.92 0.20 15.82
N PRO A 41 2.60 0.35 16.98
CA PRO A 41 3.60 -0.60 17.46
C PRO A 41 2.90 -1.85 18.01
N VAL A 42 2.18 -2.56 17.13
CA VAL A 42 1.57 -3.84 17.47
C VAL A 42 2.63 -4.90 17.23
N PRO A 43 3.06 -5.65 18.26
CA PRO A 43 3.91 -6.81 18.05
C PRO A 43 3.18 -7.81 17.16
N LEU A 44 3.69 -8.03 15.96
CA LEU A 44 3.08 -8.96 15.02
C LEU A 44 3.71 -10.34 15.24
N PRO A 45 2.95 -11.33 15.73
CA PRO A 45 3.51 -12.61 16.18
C PRO A 45 3.86 -13.55 15.01
N THR A 46 3.35 -13.28 13.80
CA THR A 46 3.58 -14.12 12.63
C THR A 46 3.94 -13.31 11.39
N PRO A 47 4.71 -13.90 10.44
CA PRO A 47 4.99 -13.26 9.14
C PRO A 47 3.72 -12.92 8.35
N THR A 48 2.67 -13.74 8.45
CA THR A 48 1.40 -13.48 7.75
C THR A 48 0.68 -12.29 8.35
N ALA A 49 0.60 -12.18 9.69
CA ALA A 49 0.02 -11.00 10.34
C ALA A 49 0.77 -9.73 9.93
N ALA A 50 2.10 -9.77 9.88
CA ALA A 50 2.90 -8.62 9.49
C ALA A 50 2.69 -8.20 8.02
N ARG A 51 2.56 -9.17 7.10
CA ARG A 51 2.23 -8.92 5.70
C ARG A 51 0.84 -8.31 5.54
N THR A 52 -0.16 -8.84 6.24
CA THR A 52 -1.52 -8.28 6.24
C THR A 52 -1.54 -6.85 6.78
N ALA A 53 -0.85 -6.59 7.89
CA ALA A 53 -0.76 -5.25 8.48
C ALA A 53 -0.04 -4.27 7.55
N ALA A 54 1.04 -4.69 6.87
CA ALA A 54 1.74 -3.86 5.89
C ALA A 54 0.83 -3.49 4.70
N ALA A 55 0.09 -4.46 4.15
CA ALA A 55 -0.87 -4.22 3.08
C ALA A 55 -2.00 -3.28 3.50
N GLY A 56 -2.60 -3.49 4.68
CA GLY A 56 -3.65 -2.62 5.23
C GLY A 56 -3.17 -1.19 5.49
N HIS A 57 -1.95 -1.03 6.00
CA HIS A 57 -1.35 0.29 6.22
C HIS A 57 -1.11 1.05 4.90
N LEU A 58 -0.62 0.36 3.87
CA LEU A 58 -0.47 0.93 2.54
C LEU A 58 -1.81 1.30 1.91
N ALA A 59 -2.83 0.46 2.05
CA ALA A 59 -4.19 0.75 1.58
C ALA A 59 -4.73 2.05 2.21
N ALA A 60 -4.52 2.25 3.51
CA ALA A 60 -4.92 3.49 4.18
C ALA A 60 -4.25 4.74 3.56
N HIS A 61 -2.96 4.66 3.21
CA HIS A 61 -2.30 5.73 2.46
C HIS A 61 -2.92 5.97 1.09
N GLY A 62 -3.18 4.92 0.32
CA GLY A 62 -3.80 5.05 -1.00
C GLY A 62 -5.20 5.67 -0.93
N HIS A 63 -6.02 5.24 0.02
CA HIS A 63 -7.35 5.80 0.22
C HIS A 63 -7.31 7.27 0.64
N ALA A 64 -6.42 7.64 1.56
CA ALA A 64 -6.24 9.04 1.97
C ALA A 64 -5.69 9.91 0.83
N ALA A 65 -4.86 9.32 -0.03
CA ALA A 65 -4.25 9.98 -1.17
C ALA A 65 -5.23 10.15 -2.36
N GLY A 66 -6.30 9.35 -2.42
CA GLY A 66 -7.23 9.29 -3.54
C GLY A 66 -6.59 8.72 -4.82
N PRO A 67 -7.34 8.71 -5.94
CA PRO A 67 -6.81 8.24 -7.22
C PRO A 67 -5.60 9.07 -7.69
N PRO A 68 -4.77 8.55 -8.61
CA PRO A 68 -3.69 9.32 -9.21
C PRO A 68 -4.22 10.64 -9.80
N PRO A 69 -3.59 11.79 -9.50
CA PRO A 69 -3.93 13.06 -10.13
C PRO A 69 -3.81 12.99 -11.66
N PRO A 70 -4.59 13.77 -12.43
CA PRO A 70 -4.42 13.88 -13.87
C PRO A 70 -2.97 14.23 -14.25
N GLY A 71 -2.41 13.50 -15.22
CA GLY A 71 -1.02 13.68 -15.64
C GLY A 71 0.02 12.97 -14.75
N SER A 72 -0.42 12.13 -13.81
CA SER A 72 0.50 11.25 -13.06
C SER A 72 1.04 10.16 -13.97
N GLY A 73 2.36 10.04 -14.01
CA GLY A 73 3.09 9.04 -14.76
C GLY A 73 3.13 7.70 -14.02
N CYS A 74 3.15 6.62 -14.78
CA CYS A 74 3.41 5.28 -14.28
C CYS A 74 4.77 5.26 -13.58
N ARG A 75 4.77 4.86 -12.30
CA ARG A 75 5.96 4.88 -11.44
C ARG A 75 7.10 3.97 -11.94
N CYS A 76 6.84 3.07 -12.88
CA CYS A 76 7.86 2.23 -13.50
C CYS A 76 8.85 3.02 -14.39
N GLY A 77 8.52 4.25 -14.82
CA GLY A 77 9.47 5.15 -15.50
C GLY A 77 9.81 4.79 -16.96
N LYS A 78 8.98 3.96 -17.61
CA LYS A 78 9.04 3.54 -19.03
C LYS A 78 10.11 2.54 -19.49
N GLU A 79 11.26 2.34 -18.86
CA GLU A 79 12.16 1.20 -19.21
C GLU A 79 12.94 0.69 -17.97
N GLY A 80 13.10 -0.63 -17.84
CA GLY A 80 13.98 -1.23 -16.82
C GLY A 80 13.45 -1.25 -15.37
N CYS A 81 12.13 -1.28 -15.15
CA CYS A 81 11.60 -1.33 -13.79
C CYS A 81 11.86 -2.69 -13.11
N ALA A 82 12.53 -2.66 -11.96
CA ALA A 82 12.82 -3.85 -11.15
C ALA A 82 11.58 -4.52 -10.50
N TRP A 83 10.36 -4.02 -10.77
CA TRP A 83 9.11 -4.54 -10.22
C TRP A 83 8.45 -5.60 -11.11
N HIS A 84 8.86 -5.71 -12.37
CA HIS A 84 8.49 -6.81 -13.26
C HIS A 84 9.76 -7.52 -13.75
N ALA A 85 9.63 -8.80 -14.07
CA ALA A 85 10.73 -9.58 -14.61
C ALA A 85 11.01 -9.13 -16.06
N TRP A 86 12.13 -8.42 -16.25
CA TRP A 86 12.67 -8.02 -17.55
C TRP A 86 11.74 -7.12 -18.38
N THR A 87 12.28 -6.55 -19.45
CA THR A 87 11.68 -5.51 -20.29
C THR A 87 10.29 -5.93 -20.73
N VAL A 88 9.25 -5.43 -20.08
CA VAL A 88 7.88 -5.54 -20.59
C VAL A 88 7.67 -4.37 -21.54
N PRO A 89 7.82 -4.56 -22.88
CA PRO A 89 7.33 -3.56 -23.81
C PRO A 89 5.83 -3.38 -23.60
N GLY A 90 5.36 -2.13 -23.47
CA GLY A 90 3.93 -1.86 -23.29
C GLY A 90 3.54 -0.97 -22.12
N CYS A 91 4.51 -0.37 -21.40
CA CYS A 91 4.17 0.69 -20.44
C CYS A 91 3.44 1.84 -21.15
N ARG A 92 2.20 2.11 -20.72
CA ARG A 92 1.36 3.18 -21.29
C ARG A 92 1.72 4.57 -20.77
N GLY A 93 2.65 4.67 -19.82
CA GLY A 93 3.19 5.94 -19.32
C GLY A 93 2.29 6.67 -18.32
N GLU A 94 0.97 6.59 -18.43
CA GLU A 94 0.03 7.23 -17.50
C GLU A 94 -0.42 6.26 -16.39
N ALA A 95 -0.42 6.73 -15.14
CA ALA A 95 -0.94 5.96 -14.01
C ALA A 95 -2.46 6.06 -13.95
N VAL A 96 -3.13 4.90 -13.97
CA VAL A 96 -4.59 4.79 -13.93
C VAL A 96 -5.09 4.15 -12.64
N GLY A 97 -4.17 3.67 -11.80
CA GLY A 97 -4.51 2.99 -10.56
C GLY A 97 -3.35 2.94 -9.58
N GLN A 98 -3.68 2.48 -8.39
CA GLN A 98 -2.77 2.28 -7.27
C GLN A 98 -2.62 0.77 -7.02
N VAL A 99 -1.38 0.29 -6.89
CA VAL A 99 -1.08 -1.14 -6.80
C VAL A 99 -0.21 -1.41 -5.59
N ILE A 100 -0.64 -2.36 -4.76
CA ILE A 100 0.16 -2.91 -3.67
C ILE A 100 0.97 -4.09 -4.20
N LEU A 101 2.27 -4.07 -3.95
CA LEU A 101 3.21 -5.13 -4.33
C LEU A 101 4.24 -5.36 -3.23
N HIS A 102 4.89 -6.53 -3.25
CA HIS A 102 5.93 -6.85 -2.29
C HIS A 102 7.18 -7.43 -2.94
N THR A 103 8.33 -7.22 -2.30
CA THR A 103 9.64 -7.72 -2.73
C THR A 103 10.43 -8.24 -1.53
N GLY A 104 11.58 -8.89 -1.78
CA GLY A 104 12.48 -9.36 -0.71
C GLY A 104 11.82 -10.38 0.22
N ALA A 105 11.23 -11.43 -0.35
CA ALA A 105 10.47 -12.47 0.36
C ALA A 105 9.28 -11.93 1.18
N GLY A 106 8.66 -10.83 0.74
CA GLY A 106 7.49 -10.24 1.38
C GLY A 106 7.81 -9.38 2.60
N ARG A 107 9.07 -8.95 2.79
CA ARG A 107 9.45 -8.00 3.84
C ARG A 107 9.30 -6.54 3.43
N LEU A 108 9.42 -6.26 2.14
CA LEU A 108 9.33 -4.90 1.62
C LEU A 108 8.07 -4.74 0.78
N TRP A 109 7.14 -3.95 1.29
CA TRP A 109 5.84 -3.68 0.69
C TRP A 109 5.81 -2.27 0.12
N ARG A 110 5.14 -2.11 -1.03
CA ARG A 110 5.02 -0.83 -1.71
C ARG A 110 3.59 -0.62 -2.19
N LEU A 111 3.12 0.63 -2.13
CA LEU A 111 1.98 1.09 -2.91
C LEU A 111 2.50 2.05 -3.97
N ALA A 112 2.25 1.76 -5.24
CA ALA A 112 2.73 2.54 -6.36
C ALA A 112 1.59 2.90 -7.32
N GLU A 113 1.70 4.06 -7.96
CA GLU A 113 0.80 4.46 -9.03
C GLU A 113 1.31 3.93 -10.37
N LEU A 114 0.52 3.08 -11.03
CA LEU A 114 0.92 2.34 -12.22
C LEU A 114 -0.13 2.42 -13.33
N CYS A 115 0.33 2.24 -14.57
CA CYS A 115 -0.57 2.00 -15.70
C CYS A 115 -1.16 0.58 -15.61
N GLY A 116 -2.34 0.36 -16.20
CA GLY A 116 -3.02 -0.94 -16.12
C GLY A 116 -2.22 -2.10 -16.71
N HIS A 117 -1.38 -1.84 -17.72
CA HIS A 117 -0.48 -2.87 -18.27
C HIS A 117 0.58 -3.28 -17.25
N CYS A 118 1.30 -2.31 -16.65
CA CYS A 118 2.30 -2.60 -15.62
C CYS A 118 1.68 -3.23 -14.37
N ALA A 119 0.47 -2.82 -13.97
CA ALA A 119 -0.25 -3.43 -12.86
C ALA A 119 -0.49 -4.94 -13.09
N ALA A 120 -0.94 -5.31 -14.30
CA ALA A 120 -1.19 -6.70 -14.68
C ALA A 120 0.09 -7.55 -14.84
N SER A 121 1.23 -6.92 -15.16
CA SER A 121 2.50 -7.63 -15.38
C SER A 121 3.30 -7.91 -14.10
N ILE A 122 2.89 -7.38 -12.95
CA ILE A 122 3.61 -7.60 -11.68
C ILE A 122 3.02 -8.83 -10.98
N PRO A 123 3.80 -9.89 -10.74
CA PRO A 123 3.34 -11.05 -10.00
C PRO A 123 2.88 -10.66 -8.59
N ASP A 124 1.78 -11.27 -8.15
CA ASP A 124 1.19 -11.07 -6.82
C ASP A 124 0.78 -9.63 -6.49
N ALA A 125 0.80 -8.72 -7.46
CA ALA A 125 0.27 -7.37 -7.31
C ALA A 125 -1.23 -7.41 -7.00
N ARG A 126 -1.68 -6.43 -6.21
CA ARG A 126 -3.09 -6.21 -5.90
C ARG A 126 -3.44 -4.76 -6.17
N GLU A 127 -4.37 -4.55 -7.08
CA GLU A 127 -4.93 -3.23 -7.33
C GLU A 127 -5.74 -2.78 -6.11
N LEU A 128 -5.44 -1.58 -5.63
CA LEU A 128 -6.22 -0.93 -4.60
C LEU A 128 -7.51 -0.44 -5.22
N ARG A 129 -8.62 -1.06 -4.83
CA ARG A 129 -9.94 -0.57 -5.24
C ARG A 129 -10.23 0.74 -4.51
N PRO A 130 -10.82 1.74 -5.18
CA PRO A 130 -11.37 2.89 -4.49
C PRO A 130 -12.33 2.39 -3.40
N LEU A 131 -12.29 3.01 -2.22
CA LEU A 131 -13.40 2.86 -1.30
C LEU A 131 -14.63 3.39 -2.03
N ASN A 132 -15.75 2.67 -1.98
CA ASN A 132 -17.03 3.22 -2.40
C ASN A 132 -17.39 4.34 -1.41
N THR A 133 -16.80 5.53 -1.58
CA THR A 133 -17.22 6.74 -0.91
C THR A 133 -18.51 7.22 -1.55
N GLY A 134 -19.60 6.48 -1.32
CA GLY A 134 -20.93 7.03 -1.46
C GLY A 134 -21.06 8.17 -0.47
N GLY A 135 -21.01 9.42 -0.97
CA GLY A 135 -21.45 10.62 -0.27
C GLY A 135 -20.96 10.81 1.17
N ALA A 136 -19.65 10.85 1.41
CA ALA A 136 -19.12 11.41 2.65
C ALA A 136 -18.30 12.66 2.32
N THR A 137 -19.01 13.75 2.07
CA THR A 137 -18.47 15.11 2.03
C THR A 137 -17.81 15.42 3.38
N GLY A 138 -16.49 15.62 3.34
CA GLY A 138 -15.74 16.44 4.31
C GLY A 138 -15.70 15.93 5.75
N ALA A 139 -14.70 15.10 6.07
CA ALA A 139 -14.14 15.05 7.41
C ALA A 139 -12.61 15.20 7.32
N HIS A 140 -12.12 16.38 7.70
CA HIS A 140 -10.71 16.69 7.84
C HIS A 140 -10.02 15.68 8.75
N LEU A 141 -8.98 15.02 8.24
CA LEU A 141 -8.04 14.23 9.04
C LEU A 141 -7.14 15.18 9.84
N ARG A 142 -7.54 15.47 11.07
CA ARG A 142 -6.62 15.82 12.16
C ARG A 142 -6.71 14.71 13.20
N GLY A 143 -5.68 13.86 13.24
CA GLY A 143 -5.30 13.02 14.38
C GLY A 143 -6.38 12.09 14.94
N GLY A 144 -6.35 10.82 14.56
CA GLY A 144 -7.19 9.81 15.21
C GLY A 144 -7.02 8.43 14.60
N CYS A 145 -6.22 7.62 15.28
CA CYS A 145 -6.16 6.16 15.26
C CYS A 145 -7.46 5.47 14.77
N TRP A 146 -7.34 4.61 13.75
CA TRP A 146 -8.44 3.73 13.37
C TRP A 146 -8.40 2.48 14.25
N ALA A 147 -9.19 2.49 15.32
CA ALA A 147 -9.62 1.28 16.00
C ALA A 147 -10.71 0.61 15.15
N GLY A 148 -10.55 -0.67 14.83
CA GLY A 148 -11.67 -1.42 14.25
C GLY A 148 -11.33 -2.65 13.42
N TRP A 149 -10.42 -3.51 13.86
CA TRP A 149 -10.44 -4.92 13.44
C TRP A 149 -10.50 -5.82 14.68
N SER A 150 -11.61 -5.72 15.41
CA SER A 150 -11.87 -6.66 16.49
C SER A 150 -12.25 -8.01 15.89
N SER A 151 -11.28 -8.92 15.85
CA SER A 151 -11.55 -10.35 15.78
C SER A 151 -12.08 -10.77 17.16
N GLY A 152 -13.38 -10.59 17.40
CA GLY A 152 -14.03 -10.99 18.64
C GLY A 152 -14.72 -12.33 18.50
N GLY A 153 -14.07 -13.39 18.96
CA GLY A 153 -14.67 -14.70 19.17
C GLY A 153 -15.67 -14.72 20.33
N ALA A 154 -16.50 -15.76 20.30
CA ALA A 154 -17.46 -16.25 21.28
C ALA A 154 -17.32 -15.76 22.74
N ASP A 155 -18.44 -15.27 23.30
CA ASP A 155 -18.99 -15.78 24.56
C ASP A 155 -20.46 -15.36 24.67
N ARG A 156 -21.38 -16.31 24.92
CA ARG A 156 -22.79 -16.03 25.20
C ARG A 156 -23.19 -16.81 26.46
N PRO A 157 -23.29 -16.16 27.64
CA PRO A 157 -23.90 -16.79 28.80
C PRO A 157 -25.43 -16.65 28.79
N GLN A 158 -26.07 -17.63 29.46
CA GLN A 158 -27.51 -17.82 29.67
C GLN A 158 -28.20 -16.65 30.37
N ALA A 159 -29.51 -16.48 30.12
CA ALA A 159 -30.57 -16.62 31.13
C ALA A 159 -31.96 -16.40 30.49
N GLY A 160 -32.95 -17.18 30.94
CA GLY A 160 -34.36 -17.09 30.57
C GLY A 160 -35.03 -18.44 30.61
#